data_AF-A0A1Q5TG67-F1
#
_entry.id   AF-A0A1Q5TG67-F1
#
_cell.length_a   1.000
_cell.length_b   1.000
_cell.length_c   1.000
_cell.angle_alpha   90.00
_cell.angle_beta   90.00
_cell.angle_gamma   90.00
#
_symmetry.space_group_name_H-M   'P 1'
#
loop_
_entity.id
_entity.type
_entity.pdbx_description
1 polymer ?
#
loop_
_entity_poly.entity_id
_entity_poly.type
_entity_poly.pdbx_seq_one_letter_code
_entity_poly.pdbx_strand_id
1 'polypeptide(L)'
;MSVHANGKTPSHPFSDSPFRTRADLQAACCALLNPLLSLFTPGGSRVKVGSSTTRFDEGGAQIEGYARPLWGLASLLAGNYDYQEAAKWREGIINGTDPESPEYWGDIEDLDQRMVEMCPIGFTLAVAPHVFWDPLTDKQKDNVTRWLNSINEREMPNTNWLWFRVFANLGLRRNGAAYSLSRIEADMDHLDTFHVGGGWSNDGPKTHHQMDYYSGSFAIQFLQLLYSKLAGDFDSERAERYRERAKEFAKDFVYWFNPDGMLLETYSVG
;
A
#
# COMPACT_ATOMS: atom_id res chain seq x y z
N MET A 1 42.62 -3.15 -26.35
CA MET A 1 42.79 -3.05 -24.88
C MET A 1 41.42 -3.23 -24.25
N SER A 2 41.24 -4.35 -23.55
CA SER A 2 40.02 -4.72 -22.81
C SER A 2 39.82 -3.75 -21.65
N VAL A 3 38.64 -3.14 -21.53
CA VAL A 3 38.19 -2.51 -20.28
C VAL A 3 37.30 -3.52 -19.58
N HIS A 4 37.89 -4.26 -18.65
CA HIS A 4 37.14 -5.02 -17.66
C HIS A 4 36.45 -4.04 -16.70
N ALA A 5 35.19 -3.71 -16.95
CA ALA A 5 34.33 -3.09 -15.94
C ALA A 5 33.88 -4.16 -14.92
N ASN A 6 34.82 -4.61 -14.06
CA ASN A 6 34.55 -5.50 -12.93
C ASN A 6 34.04 -4.72 -11.69
N GLY A 7 33.18 -3.73 -11.89
CA GLY A 7 32.52 -3.04 -10.78
C GLY A 7 31.32 -3.84 -10.31
N LYS A 8 31.49 -4.73 -9.33
CA LYS A 8 30.33 -5.27 -8.60
C LYS A 8 29.62 -4.08 -7.97
N THR A 9 28.38 -3.80 -8.38
CA THR A 9 27.51 -2.87 -7.65
C THR A 9 27.51 -3.31 -6.19
N PRO A 10 27.81 -2.41 -5.23
CA PRO A 10 27.77 -2.75 -3.82
C PRO A 10 26.40 -3.34 -3.46
N SER A 11 26.38 -4.33 -2.56
CA SER A 11 25.12 -4.85 -2.03
C SER A 11 24.35 -3.70 -1.40
N HIS A 12 23.05 -3.63 -1.68
CA HIS A 12 22.20 -2.63 -1.06
C HIS A 12 21.99 -3.03 0.41
N PRO A 13 22.09 -2.10 1.41
CA PRO A 13 22.04 -2.48 2.83
C PRO A 13 20.77 -3.24 3.25
N PHE A 14 19.66 -3.09 2.52
CA PHE A 14 18.47 -3.92 2.69
C PHE A 14 18.77 -5.43 2.53
N SER A 15 19.52 -5.79 1.49
CA SER A 15 19.87 -7.17 1.14
C SER A 15 20.85 -7.80 2.12
N ASP A 16 21.54 -6.98 2.91
CA ASP A 16 22.49 -7.44 3.92
C ASP A 16 21.84 -7.67 5.30
N SER A 17 20.54 -7.36 5.44
CA SER A 17 19.82 -7.54 6.70
C SER A 17 19.55 -9.02 6.99
N PRO A 18 19.77 -9.51 8.22
CA PRO A 18 19.51 -10.90 8.58
C PRO A 18 18.03 -11.19 8.84
N PHE A 19 17.16 -10.16 8.95
CA PHE A 19 15.72 -10.28 9.20
C PHE A 19 15.33 -11.15 10.40
N ARG A 20 16.11 -11.13 11.50
CA ARG A 20 15.87 -11.96 12.69
C ARG A 20 15.19 -11.22 13.82
N THR A 21 15.48 -9.93 13.94
CA THR A 21 15.00 -9.09 15.03
C THR A 21 14.17 -7.92 14.50
N ARG A 22 13.41 -7.30 15.42
CA ARG A 22 12.70 -6.04 15.13
C ARG A 22 13.66 -4.96 14.63
N ALA A 23 14.87 -4.87 15.20
CA ALA A 23 15.87 -3.90 14.80
C ALA A 23 16.37 -4.15 13.36
N ASP A 24 16.53 -5.42 12.96
CA ASP A 24 16.94 -5.78 11.60
C ASP A 24 15.89 -5.35 10.56
N LEU A 25 14.60 -5.54 10.89
CA LEU A 25 13.48 -5.11 10.06
C LEU A 25 13.39 -3.57 9.98
N GLN A 26 13.61 -2.88 11.09
CA GLN A 26 13.65 -1.41 11.13
C GLN A 26 14.79 -0.86 10.29
N ALA A 27 15.99 -1.41 10.43
CA ALA A 27 17.17 -1.02 9.65
C ALA A 27 16.98 -1.31 8.15
N ALA A 28 16.43 -2.47 7.79
CA ALA A 28 16.14 -2.82 6.40
C ALA A 28 15.12 -1.84 5.79
N CYS A 29 14.04 -1.52 6.50
CA CYS A 29 13.05 -0.56 6.02
C CYS A 29 13.67 0.84 5.86
N CYS A 30 14.48 1.31 6.82
CA CYS A 30 15.21 2.57 6.69
C CYS A 30 16.18 2.57 5.49
N ALA A 31 16.82 1.44 5.20
CA ALA A 31 17.70 1.30 4.03
C ALA A 31 16.93 1.50 2.71
N LEU A 32 15.63 1.18 2.64
CA LEU A 32 14.78 1.47 1.48
C LEU A 32 14.27 2.91 1.46
N LEU A 33 13.95 3.49 2.63
CA LEU A 33 13.40 4.85 2.72
C LEU A 33 14.45 5.94 2.49
N ASN A 34 15.64 5.80 3.06
CA ASN A 34 16.66 6.84 3.06
C ASN A 34 17.12 7.28 1.66
N PRO A 35 17.32 6.37 0.67
CA PRO A 35 17.68 6.78 -0.69
C PRO A 35 16.62 7.64 -1.39
N LEU A 36 15.35 7.57 -0.96
CA LEU A 36 14.25 8.33 -1.57
C LEU A 36 14.27 9.81 -1.17
N LEU A 37 14.91 10.16 -0.06
CA LEU A 37 14.93 11.51 0.49
C LEU A 37 15.46 12.57 -0.49
N SER A 38 16.41 12.20 -1.33
CA SER A 38 17.01 13.08 -2.36
C SER A 38 16.18 13.16 -3.65
N LEU A 39 15.15 12.32 -3.78
CA LEU A 39 14.33 12.18 -4.98
C LEU A 39 12.96 12.85 -4.83
N PHE A 40 12.68 13.45 -3.68
CA PHE A 40 11.47 14.22 -3.45
C PHE A 40 11.41 15.48 -4.31
N THR A 41 10.23 15.83 -4.78
CA THR A 41 9.95 17.16 -5.32
C THR A 41 10.10 18.24 -4.25
N PRO A 42 10.27 19.52 -4.61
CA PRO A 42 10.44 20.60 -3.63
C PRO A 42 9.35 20.66 -2.55
N GLY A 43 8.09 20.41 -2.90
CA GLY A 43 6.95 20.31 -1.97
C GLY A 43 6.74 18.91 -1.38
N GLY A 44 7.59 17.95 -1.68
CA GLY A 44 7.56 16.62 -1.07
C GLY A 44 6.40 15.71 -1.50
N SER A 45 5.54 16.15 -2.43
CA SER A 45 4.33 15.40 -2.83
C SER A 45 4.60 14.20 -3.73
N ARG A 46 5.80 14.11 -4.32
CA ARG A 46 6.21 13.08 -5.28
C ARG A 46 7.64 12.66 -5.04
N VAL A 47 7.98 11.42 -5.38
CA VAL A 47 9.35 10.88 -5.37
C VAL A 47 9.67 10.35 -6.75
N LYS A 48 10.69 10.90 -7.41
CA LYS A 48 11.04 10.58 -8.80
C LYS A 48 12.16 9.55 -8.87
N VAL A 49 11.79 8.27 -8.92
CA VAL A 49 12.73 7.14 -9.03
C VAL A 49 13.02 6.85 -10.50
N GLY A 50 14.14 7.36 -11.02
CA GLY A 50 14.61 7.10 -12.39
C GLY A 50 14.08 8.07 -13.46
N SER A 51 14.63 7.97 -14.68
CA SER A 51 14.35 8.84 -15.83
C SER A 51 13.84 8.07 -17.07
N SER A 52 13.07 6.99 -16.89
CA SER A 52 12.54 6.20 -18.00
C SER A 52 11.24 6.79 -18.54
N THR A 53 11.36 7.48 -19.67
CA THR A 53 10.28 7.92 -20.55
C THR A 53 9.53 6.74 -21.16
N THR A 54 8.39 6.35 -20.60
CA THR A 54 7.40 5.50 -21.30
C THR A 54 5.97 5.77 -20.84
N ARG A 55 5.19 6.36 -21.76
CA ARG A 55 3.72 6.37 -21.94
C ARG A 55 2.83 5.82 -20.80
N PHE A 56 2.75 6.54 -19.70
CA PHE A 56 1.49 6.78 -18.98
C PHE A 56 1.58 8.23 -18.50
N ASP A 57 0.46 8.96 -18.54
CA ASP A 57 0.38 10.38 -18.17
C ASP A 57 1.25 10.69 -16.95
N GLU A 58 2.22 11.59 -17.13
CA GLU A 58 3.26 11.92 -16.14
C GLU A 58 2.66 12.40 -14.81
N GLY A 59 1.39 12.78 -14.76
CA GLY A 59 0.67 13.11 -13.53
C GLY A 59 0.36 11.90 -12.63
N GLY A 60 -0.13 10.78 -13.19
CA GLY A 60 -0.58 9.61 -12.44
C GLY A 60 0.55 8.67 -12.01
N ALA A 61 1.58 8.51 -12.85
CA ALA A 61 2.72 7.62 -12.58
C ALA A 61 3.67 8.15 -11.48
N GLN A 62 3.57 9.42 -11.06
CA GLN A 62 4.53 10.02 -10.12
C GLN A 62 4.13 9.90 -8.64
N ILE A 63 2.88 9.56 -8.32
CA ILE A 63 2.43 9.40 -6.92
C ILE A 63 2.89 8.06 -6.35
N GLU A 64 3.07 7.05 -7.20
CA GLU A 64 3.54 5.72 -6.82
C GLU A 64 4.81 5.77 -5.96
N GLY A 65 5.83 6.52 -6.43
CA GLY A 65 7.11 6.64 -5.73
C GLY A 65 6.97 7.29 -4.35
N TYR A 66 5.93 8.11 -4.15
CA TYR A 66 5.60 8.71 -2.86
C TYR A 66 4.80 7.75 -1.96
N ALA A 67 3.76 7.14 -2.52
CA ALA A 67 2.75 6.43 -1.77
C ALA A 67 3.18 5.01 -1.38
N ARG A 68 3.84 4.25 -2.26
CA ARG A 68 4.24 2.85 -1.96
C ARG A 68 5.21 2.72 -0.78
N PRO A 69 6.20 3.61 -0.59
CA PRO A 69 7.04 3.60 0.61
C PRO A 69 6.27 3.74 1.92
N LEU A 70 5.05 4.29 1.90
CA LEU A 70 4.23 4.45 3.10
C LEU A 70 3.86 3.12 3.76
N TRP A 71 3.77 2.01 3.01
CA TRP A 71 3.58 0.69 3.62
C TRP A 71 4.65 0.37 4.67
N GLY A 72 5.90 0.68 4.36
CA GLY A 72 7.03 0.52 5.28
C GLY A 72 7.06 1.61 6.35
N LEU A 73 7.00 2.88 5.94
CA LEU A 73 7.10 4.03 6.85
C LEU A 73 5.99 4.02 7.91
N ALA A 74 4.74 3.86 7.52
CA ALA A 74 3.63 3.85 8.47
C ALA A 74 3.71 2.66 9.43
N SER A 75 4.18 1.50 8.97
CA SER A 75 4.43 0.33 9.82
C SER A 75 5.55 0.58 10.85
N LEU A 76 6.63 1.28 10.46
CA LEU A 76 7.69 1.70 11.39
C LEU A 76 7.14 2.61 12.49
N LEU A 77 6.39 3.63 12.10
CA LEU A 77 5.82 4.63 13.01
C LEU A 77 4.78 4.03 13.95
N ALA A 78 3.89 3.17 13.44
CA ALA A 78 2.95 2.38 14.25
C ALA A 78 3.67 1.46 15.24
N GLY A 79 4.88 1.02 14.87
CA GLY A 79 5.82 0.33 15.74
C GLY A 79 6.63 1.25 16.65
N ASN A 80 6.22 2.49 16.92
CA ASN A 80 6.93 3.46 17.78
C ASN A 80 8.40 3.69 17.40
N TYR A 81 8.77 3.49 16.13
CA TYR A 81 10.10 3.86 15.65
C TYR A 81 10.11 5.34 15.28
N ASP A 82 11.06 6.10 15.81
CA ASP A 82 11.20 7.52 15.51
C ASP A 82 12.01 7.72 14.21
N TYR A 83 11.31 7.80 13.09
CA TYR A 83 11.92 8.10 11.80
C TYR A 83 11.95 9.62 11.57
N GLN A 84 13.15 10.21 11.72
CA GLN A 84 13.36 11.66 11.71
C GLN A 84 12.79 12.37 10.46
N GLU A 85 12.78 11.68 9.32
CA GLU A 85 12.36 12.26 8.04
C GLU A 85 10.86 12.08 7.75
N ALA A 86 10.09 11.48 8.67
CA ALA A 86 8.66 11.23 8.47
C ALA A 86 7.85 12.51 8.18
N ALA A 87 8.30 13.66 8.70
CA ALA A 87 7.72 14.95 8.41
C ALA A 87 7.69 15.28 6.90
N LYS A 88 8.69 14.86 6.12
CA LYS A 88 8.73 15.07 4.66
C LYS A 88 7.57 14.38 3.95
N TRP A 89 7.21 13.17 4.38
CA TRP A 89 6.05 12.48 3.84
C TRP A 89 4.76 13.19 4.25
N ARG A 90 4.64 13.66 5.50
CA ARG A 90 3.47 14.45 5.91
C ARG A 90 3.29 15.70 5.03
N GLU A 91 4.36 16.46 4.78
CA GLU A 91 4.31 17.61 3.86
C GLU A 91 3.88 17.19 2.45
N GLY A 92 4.29 16.00 2.01
CA GLY A 92 3.85 15.43 0.75
C GLY A 92 2.34 15.20 0.64
N ILE A 93 1.69 14.66 1.68
CA ILE A 93 0.22 14.53 1.71
C ILE A 93 -0.45 15.90 1.70
N ILE A 94 0.07 16.84 2.49
CA ILE A 94 -0.47 18.20 2.57
C ILE A 94 -0.47 18.85 1.19
N ASN A 95 0.70 18.89 0.53
CA ASN A 95 0.86 19.55 -0.76
C ASN A 95 0.22 18.77 -1.92
N GLY A 96 0.14 17.44 -1.79
CA GLY A 96 -0.48 16.57 -2.79
C GLY A 96 -2.00 16.63 -2.81
N THR A 97 -2.64 16.94 -1.67
CA THR A 97 -4.11 16.99 -1.55
C THR A 97 -4.69 18.41 -1.58
N ASP A 98 -3.84 19.44 -1.60
CA ASP A 98 -4.25 20.84 -1.68
C ASP A 98 -4.45 21.30 -3.14
N PRO A 99 -5.67 21.67 -3.57
CA PRO A 99 -5.93 22.17 -4.93
C PRO A 99 -5.19 23.46 -5.28
N GLU A 100 -4.76 24.23 -4.29
CA GLU A 100 -4.02 25.48 -4.49
C GLU A 100 -2.50 25.25 -4.60
N SER A 101 -2.04 24.05 -4.28
CA SER A 101 -0.63 23.68 -4.37
C SER A 101 -0.20 23.49 -5.83
N PRO A 102 0.97 24.01 -6.24
CA PRO A 102 1.56 23.69 -7.54
C PRO A 102 1.92 22.20 -7.68
N GLU A 103 1.94 21.47 -6.55
CA GLU A 103 2.15 20.03 -6.53
C GLU A 103 0.87 19.22 -6.21
N TYR A 104 -0.32 19.79 -6.44
CA TYR A 104 -1.57 19.04 -6.32
C TYR A 104 -1.53 17.76 -7.16
N TRP A 105 -2.08 16.66 -6.65
CA TRP A 105 -2.19 15.38 -7.36
C TRP A 105 -3.30 15.34 -8.39
N GLY A 106 -4.12 16.39 -8.47
CA GLY A 106 -5.30 16.45 -9.32
C GLY A 106 -6.48 15.66 -8.74
N ASP A 107 -7.67 15.90 -9.30
CA ASP A 107 -8.87 15.14 -8.98
C ASP A 107 -8.85 13.79 -9.70
N ILE A 108 -9.31 12.73 -9.04
CA ILE A 108 -9.38 11.39 -9.62
C ILE A 108 -10.60 11.23 -10.54
N GLU A 109 -10.42 10.45 -11.60
CA GLU A 109 -11.47 10.06 -12.56
C GLU A 109 -11.83 8.58 -12.40
N ASP A 110 -12.78 8.07 -13.19
CA ASP A 110 -13.11 6.64 -13.18
C ASP A 110 -11.90 5.80 -13.65
N LEU A 111 -11.67 4.67 -12.98
CA LEU A 111 -10.58 3.73 -13.30
C LEU A 111 -9.16 4.33 -13.23
N ASP A 112 -8.98 5.37 -12.42
CA ASP A 112 -7.73 6.13 -12.32
C ASP A 112 -6.66 5.42 -11.47
N GLN A 113 -5.42 5.40 -11.96
CA GLN A 113 -4.28 4.81 -11.24
C GLN A 113 -4.06 5.41 -9.84
N ARG A 114 -4.43 6.68 -9.62
CA ARG A 114 -4.34 7.35 -8.31
C ARG A 114 -5.15 6.63 -7.23
N MET A 115 -6.21 5.91 -7.62
CA MET A 115 -7.00 5.09 -6.70
C MET A 115 -6.15 4.00 -6.04
N VAL A 116 -5.20 3.43 -6.77
CA VAL A 116 -4.26 2.42 -6.24
C VAL A 116 -3.45 3.01 -5.09
N GLU A 117 -2.97 4.23 -5.29
CA GLU A 117 -2.11 4.93 -4.33
C GLU A 117 -2.89 5.47 -3.12
N MET A 118 -4.22 5.56 -3.18
CA MET A 118 -5.06 5.89 -2.02
C MET A 118 -5.03 4.80 -0.94
N CYS A 119 -4.75 3.55 -1.30
CA CYS A 119 -4.67 2.44 -0.35
C CYS A 119 -3.57 2.62 0.71
N PRO A 120 -2.27 2.76 0.33
CA PRO A 120 -1.21 3.00 1.30
C PRO A 120 -1.41 4.31 2.08
N ILE A 121 -2.01 5.34 1.49
CA ILE A 121 -2.35 6.59 2.19
C ILE A 121 -3.40 6.34 3.27
N GLY A 122 -4.51 5.66 2.93
CA GLY A 122 -5.54 5.28 3.89
C GLY A 122 -5.01 4.42 5.03
N PHE A 123 -4.17 3.41 4.71
CA PHE A 123 -3.45 2.62 5.70
C PHE A 123 -2.61 3.50 6.64
N THR A 124 -1.85 4.44 6.08
CA THR A 124 -1.00 5.36 6.85
C THR A 124 -1.79 6.19 7.84
N LEU A 125 -2.91 6.77 7.39
CA LEU A 125 -3.80 7.52 8.26
C LEU A 125 -4.39 6.63 9.38
N ALA A 126 -4.63 5.35 9.10
CA ALA A 126 -5.18 4.43 10.08
C ALA A 126 -4.16 4.03 11.17
N VAL A 127 -2.89 3.80 10.80
CA VAL A 127 -1.89 3.23 11.73
C VAL A 127 -0.92 4.25 12.33
N ALA A 128 -0.70 5.39 11.67
CA ALA A 128 0.21 6.43 12.11
C ALA A 128 -0.44 7.84 12.20
N PRO A 129 -1.65 7.98 12.78
CA PRO A 129 -2.35 9.28 12.82
C PRO A 129 -1.57 10.36 13.58
N HIS A 130 -0.81 9.97 14.61
CA HIS A 130 0.05 10.87 15.39
C HIS A 130 1.10 11.62 14.55
N VAL A 131 1.48 11.09 13.37
CA VAL A 131 2.38 11.77 12.43
C VAL A 131 1.62 12.39 11.27
N PHE A 132 0.61 11.69 10.74
CA PHE A 132 0.01 12.02 9.43
C PHE A 132 -1.35 12.70 9.50
N TRP A 133 -2.02 12.72 10.66
CA TRP A 133 -3.35 13.29 10.81
C TRP A 133 -3.42 14.31 11.94
N ASP A 134 -2.99 13.94 13.15
CA ASP A 134 -3.11 14.76 14.35
C ASP A 134 -2.43 16.14 14.20
N PRO A 135 -1.24 16.24 13.57
CA PRO A 135 -0.57 17.53 13.37
C PRO A 135 -1.20 18.42 12.28
N LEU A 136 -2.14 17.91 11.48
CA LEU A 136 -2.74 18.67 10.39
C LEU A 136 -3.68 19.75 10.91
N THR A 137 -3.69 20.90 10.23
CA THR A 137 -4.71 21.94 10.41
C THR A 137 -6.07 21.46 9.87
N ASP A 138 -7.16 22.13 10.25
CA ASP A 138 -8.50 21.76 9.78
C ASP A 138 -8.61 21.84 8.25
N LYS A 139 -8.06 22.89 7.62
CA LYS A 139 -8.00 22.99 6.15
C LYS A 139 -7.26 21.81 5.52
N GLN A 140 -6.16 21.36 6.12
CA GLN A 140 -5.41 20.22 5.62
C GLN A 140 -6.17 18.90 5.80
N LYS A 141 -6.84 18.70 6.94
CA LYS A 141 -7.72 17.54 7.16
C LYS A 141 -8.88 17.51 6.17
N ASP A 142 -9.47 18.66 5.87
CA ASP A 142 -10.53 18.78 4.87
C ASP A 142 -10.03 18.45 3.46
N ASN A 143 -8.84 18.92 3.09
CA ASN A 143 -8.21 18.60 1.80
C ASN A 143 -7.94 17.10 1.64
N VAL A 144 -7.34 16.47 2.65
CA VAL A 144 -7.08 15.03 2.67
C VAL A 144 -8.38 14.23 2.63
N THR A 145 -9.38 14.64 3.41
CA THR A 145 -10.70 14.01 3.45
C THR A 145 -11.37 14.08 2.09
N ARG A 146 -11.45 15.27 1.49
CA ARG A 146 -12.04 15.48 0.17
C ARG A 146 -11.38 14.61 -0.88
N TRP A 147 -10.04 14.59 -0.91
CA TRP A 147 -9.30 13.85 -1.92
C TRP A 147 -9.52 12.33 -1.77
N LEU A 148 -9.37 11.75 -0.58
CA LEU A 148 -9.61 10.31 -0.36
C LEU A 148 -11.07 9.92 -0.53
N ASN A 149 -12.01 10.72 -0.02
CA ASN A 149 -13.44 10.40 -0.05
C ASN A 149 -14.02 10.43 -1.47
N SER A 150 -13.37 11.15 -2.40
CA SER A 150 -13.79 11.21 -3.81
C SER A 150 -13.81 9.84 -4.50
N ILE A 151 -13.05 8.85 -4.01
CA ILE A 151 -13.04 7.48 -4.57
C ILE A 151 -14.40 6.76 -4.44
N ASN A 152 -15.24 7.21 -3.51
CA ASN A 152 -16.55 6.62 -3.27
C ASN A 152 -17.57 6.89 -4.38
N GLU A 153 -17.30 7.89 -5.21
CA GLU A 153 -18.15 8.33 -6.32
C GLU A 153 -17.64 7.84 -7.68
N ARG A 154 -16.51 7.13 -7.71
CA ARG A 154 -15.87 6.68 -8.94
C ARG A 154 -16.07 5.19 -9.21
N GLU A 155 -16.10 4.85 -10.49
CA GLU A 155 -16.03 3.47 -10.94
C GLU A 155 -14.62 2.91 -10.71
N MET A 156 -14.57 1.66 -10.27
CA MET A 156 -13.33 0.92 -10.04
C MET A 156 -13.33 -0.35 -10.87
N PRO A 157 -12.16 -0.82 -11.34
CA PRO A 157 -12.03 -2.16 -11.87
C PRO A 157 -12.60 -3.19 -10.90
N ASN A 158 -13.30 -4.16 -11.46
CA ASN A 158 -13.88 -5.27 -10.71
C ASN A 158 -12.81 -6.31 -10.35
N THR A 159 -11.85 -5.90 -9.51
CA THR A 159 -10.66 -6.66 -9.12
C THR A 159 -10.26 -6.31 -7.68
N ASN A 160 -9.02 -6.63 -7.29
CA ASN A 160 -8.43 -6.23 -6.01
C ASN A 160 -8.47 -4.71 -5.76
N TRP A 161 -8.75 -3.90 -6.79
CA TRP A 161 -8.86 -2.46 -6.70
C TRP A 161 -9.88 -2.01 -5.66
N LEU A 162 -10.91 -2.81 -5.41
CA LEU A 162 -11.89 -2.52 -4.36
C LEU A 162 -11.28 -2.43 -2.96
N TRP A 163 -10.17 -3.14 -2.70
CA TRP A 163 -9.41 -2.96 -1.45
C TRP A 163 -8.91 -1.53 -1.28
N PHE A 164 -8.55 -0.85 -2.36
CA PHE A 164 -7.98 0.48 -2.29
C PHE A 164 -9.01 1.50 -1.79
N ARG A 165 -10.26 1.39 -2.24
CA ARG A 165 -11.39 2.16 -1.70
C ARG A 165 -11.71 1.80 -0.26
N VAL A 166 -11.66 0.52 0.10
CA VAL A 166 -11.84 0.09 1.49
C VAL A 166 -10.80 0.76 2.41
N PHE A 167 -9.51 0.68 2.07
CA PHE A 167 -8.45 1.24 2.91
C PHE A 167 -8.47 2.77 2.98
N ALA A 168 -8.83 3.45 1.88
CA ALA A 168 -9.06 4.90 1.90
C ALA A 168 -10.12 5.27 2.97
N ASN A 169 -11.26 4.56 2.98
CA ASN A 169 -12.31 4.81 3.95
C ASN A 169 -11.94 4.37 5.38
N LEU A 170 -11.17 3.29 5.56
CA LEU A 170 -10.69 2.88 6.89
C LEU A 170 -9.78 3.96 7.51
N GLY A 171 -8.91 4.57 6.71
CA GLY A 171 -8.08 5.70 7.13
C GLY A 171 -8.91 6.89 7.58
N LEU A 172 -9.92 7.28 6.80
CA LEU A 172 -10.83 8.38 7.15
C LEU A 172 -11.64 8.06 8.42
N ARG A 173 -12.23 6.86 8.49
CA ARG A 173 -12.99 6.38 9.65
C ARG A 173 -12.17 6.46 10.93
N ARG A 174 -10.94 5.95 10.91
CA ARG A 174 -10.07 5.91 12.10
C ARG A 174 -9.86 7.29 12.72
N ASN A 175 -9.89 8.32 11.88
CA ASN A 175 -9.61 9.70 12.23
C ASN A 175 -10.87 10.57 12.43
N GLY A 176 -12.07 9.96 12.37
CA GLY A 176 -13.35 10.67 12.53
C GLY A 176 -13.71 11.59 11.36
N ALA A 177 -13.02 11.46 10.22
CA ALA A 177 -13.33 12.21 9.00
C ALA A 177 -14.56 11.61 8.30
N ALA A 178 -15.17 12.37 7.36
CA ALA A 178 -16.25 11.86 6.54
C ALA A 178 -15.78 10.64 5.71
N TYR A 179 -16.53 9.54 5.78
CA TYR A 179 -16.25 8.30 5.07
C TYR A 179 -17.57 7.60 4.70
N SER A 180 -17.51 6.59 3.84
CA SER A 180 -18.67 5.80 3.43
C SER A 180 -18.61 4.37 3.98
N LEU A 181 -19.38 4.10 5.03
CA LEU A 181 -19.53 2.74 5.57
C LEU A 181 -20.21 1.81 4.54
N SER A 182 -21.23 2.31 3.83
CA SER A 182 -21.95 1.52 2.83
C SER A 182 -21.05 1.11 1.66
N ARG A 183 -20.05 1.94 1.29
CA ARG A 183 -19.03 1.54 0.30
C ARG A 183 -18.09 0.48 0.85
N ILE A 184 -17.65 0.59 2.10
CA ILE A 184 -16.85 -0.46 2.74
C ILE A 184 -17.63 -1.78 2.68
N GLU A 185 -18.87 -1.81 3.18
CA GLU A 185 -19.68 -3.04 3.23
C GLU A 185 -19.90 -3.65 1.84
N ALA A 186 -20.30 -2.84 0.85
CA ALA A 186 -20.54 -3.31 -0.50
C ALA A 186 -19.27 -3.88 -1.16
N ASP A 187 -18.12 -3.22 -1.00
CA ASP A 187 -16.86 -3.70 -1.56
C ASP A 187 -16.38 -4.97 -0.89
N MET A 188 -16.49 -5.03 0.44
CA MET A 188 -16.07 -6.20 1.21
C MET A 188 -16.93 -7.42 0.88
N ASP A 189 -18.25 -7.26 0.75
CA ASP A 189 -19.16 -8.32 0.35
C ASP A 189 -18.83 -8.85 -1.05
N HIS A 190 -18.47 -7.95 -1.96
CA HIS A 190 -18.06 -8.33 -3.31
C HIS A 190 -16.68 -9.00 -3.34
N LEU A 191 -15.69 -8.48 -2.62
CA LEU A 191 -14.35 -9.06 -2.48
C LEU A 191 -14.41 -10.47 -1.87
N ASP A 192 -15.33 -10.74 -0.96
CA ASP A 192 -15.53 -12.07 -0.40
C ASP A 192 -15.99 -13.11 -1.42
N THR A 193 -16.60 -12.68 -2.54
CA THR A 193 -16.96 -13.58 -3.65
C THR A 193 -15.75 -14.08 -4.43
N PHE A 194 -14.59 -13.42 -4.32
CA PHE A 194 -13.35 -13.81 -4.99
C PHE A 194 -12.61 -14.92 -4.24
N HIS A 195 -13.06 -15.29 -3.04
CA HIS A 195 -12.51 -16.42 -2.30
C HIS A 195 -12.78 -17.74 -3.02
N VAL A 196 -11.74 -18.53 -3.26
CA VAL A 196 -11.83 -19.81 -3.97
C VAL A 196 -11.72 -21.03 -3.05
N GLY A 197 -11.14 -20.88 -1.86
CA GLY A 197 -10.97 -21.93 -0.85
C GLY A 197 -9.52 -22.11 -0.38
N GLY A 198 -9.31 -22.80 0.74
CA GLY A 198 -7.96 -23.06 1.30
C GLY A 198 -7.20 -21.78 1.66
N GLY A 199 -7.90 -20.73 2.07
CA GLY A 199 -7.34 -19.39 2.24
C GLY A 199 -7.12 -18.59 0.94
N TRP A 200 -7.15 -19.20 -0.25
CA TRP A 200 -6.84 -18.49 -1.50
C TRP A 200 -8.00 -17.62 -2.02
N SER A 201 -7.66 -16.52 -2.69
CA SER A 201 -8.61 -15.63 -3.36
C SER A 201 -8.06 -15.23 -4.73
N ASN A 202 -8.93 -15.09 -5.72
CA ASN A 202 -8.58 -14.54 -7.02
C ASN A 202 -8.45 -13.02 -6.96
N ASP A 203 -7.73 -12.46 -7.94
CA ASP A 203 -7.68 -11.02 -8.16
C ASP A 203 -9.05 -10.41 -8.49
N GLY A 204 -9.89 -11.16 -9.20
CA GLY A 204 -11.22 -10.71 -9.61
C GLY A 204 -12.23 -11.86 -9.69
N PRO A 205 -13.37 -11.64 -10.36
CA PRO A 205 -14.42 -12.64 -10.50
C PRO A 205 -13.90 -13.96 -11.07
N LYS A 206 -14.60 -15.06 -10.77
CA LYS A 206 -14.23 -16.42 -11.20
C LYS A 206 -14.02 -16.59 -12.71
N THR A 207 -14.53 -15.69 -13.54
CA THR A 207 -14.26 -15.69 -14.99
C THR A 207 -12.82 -15.29 -15.35
N HIS A 208 -12.06 -14.74 -14.40
CA HIS A 208 -10.68 -14.30 -14.53
C HIS A 208 -9.83 -15.02 -13.47
N HIS A 209 -9.32 -16.21 -13.81
CA HIS A 209 -8.42 -16.96 -12.93
C HIS A 209 -7.01 -16.36 -12.99
N GLN A 210 -6.66 -15.54 -11.99
CA GLN A 210 -5.29 -15.12 -11.74
C GLN A 210 -4.93 -15.42 -10.29
N MET A 211 -4.33 -16.60 -10.10
CA MET A 211 -3.78 -17.06 -8.81
C MET A 211 -2.27 -17.10 -8.95
N ASP A 212 -1.65 -15.93 -8.95
CA ASP A 212 -0.19 -15.81 -8.98
C ASP A 212 0.37 -15.53 -7.58
N TYR A 213 1.70 -15.68 -7.47
CA TYR A 213 2.44 -15.42 -6.25
C TYR A 213 2.15 -14.02 -5.67
N TYR A 214 2.01 -13.02 -6.55
CA TYR A 214 1.80 -11.63 -6.18
C TYR A 214 0.42 -11.38 -5.57
N SER A 215 -0.64 -11.78 -6.28
CA SER A 215 -2.04 -11.59 -5.87
C SER A 215 -2.34 -12.41 -4.63
N GLY A 216 -1.86 -13.65 -4.57
CA GLY A 216 -2.09 -14.56 -3.46
C GLY A 216 -1.40 -14.13 -2.17
N SER A 217 -0.11 -13.78 -2.20
CA SER A 217 0.69 -13.58 -0.98
C SER A 217 0.90 -12.10 -0.61
N PHE A 218 1.26 -11.25 -1.57
CA PHE A 218 1.68 -9.87 -1.28
C PHE A 218 0.54 -8.87 -1.31
N ALA A 219 -0.47 -9.07 -2.17
CA ALA A 219 -1.60 -8.16 -2.26
C ALA A 219 -2.75 -8.62 -1.37
N ILE A 220 -3.46 -9.69 -1.77
CA ILE A 220 -4.78 -10.00 -1.19
C ILE A 220 -4.69 -10.53 0.24
N GLN A 221 -3.80 -11.49 0.51
CA GLN A 221 -3.63 -12.02 1.87
C GLN A 221 -3.13 -10.97 2.85
N PHE A 222 -2.17 -10.14 2.42
CA PHE A 222 -1.68 -9.05 3.24
C PHE A 222 -2.79 -8.04 3.56
N LEU A 223 -3.58 -7.62 2.57
CA LEU A 223 -4.69 -6.68 2.76
C LEU A 223 -5.81 -7.27 3.63
N GLN A 224 -6.13 -8.57 3.51
CA GLN A 224 -7.08 -9.25 4.40
C GLN A 224 -6.61 -9.23 5.87
N LEU A 225 -5.33 -9.51 6.12
CA LEU A 225 -4.75 -9.46 7.46
C LEU A 225 -4.77 -8.04 8.03
N LEU A 226 -4.38 -7.04 7.24
CA LEU A 226 -4.45 -5.64 7.63
C LEU A 226 -5.88 -5.20 7.93
N TYR A 227 -6.84 -5.55 7.08
CA TYR A 227 -8.26 -5.29 7.31
C TYR A 227 -8.72 -5.89 8.63
N SER A 228 -8.37 -7.15 8.90
CA SER A 228 -8.74 -7.83 10.15
C SER A 228 -8.25 -7.10 11.41
N LYS A 229 -7.15 -6.36 11.29
CA LYS A 229 -6.57 -5.56 12.38
C LYS A 229 -7.24 -4.20 12.50
N LEU A 230 -7.56 -3.56 11.39
CA LEU A 230 -8.10 -2.19 11.34
C LEU A 230 -9.62 -2.11 11.52
N ALA A 231 -10.34 -3.16 11.13
CA ALA A 231 -11.81 -3.20 11.14
C ALA A 231 -12.38 -4.10 12.25
N GLY A 232 -11.54 -4.75 13.06
CA GLY A 232 -12.00 -5.72 14.05
C GLY A 232 -12.93 -5.15 15.14
N ASP A 233 -13.01 -3.83 15.29
CA ASP A 233 -13.93 -3.14 16.19
C ASP A 233 -15.37 -3.04 15.64
N PHE A 234 -15.58 -3.11 14.32
CA PHE A 234 -16.91 -2.99 13.71
C PHE A 234 -17.28 -4.13 12.75
N ASP A 235 -16.30 -4.88 12.23
CA ASP A 235 -16.50 -6.07 11.40
C ASP A 235 -15.68 -7.25 11.94
N SER A 236 -15.99 -7.60 13.20
CA SER A 236 -15.25 -8.63 13.94
C SER A 236 -15.38 -10.03 13.33
N GLU A 237 -16.52 -10.36 12.72
CA GLU A 237 -16.77 -11.67 12.11
C GLU A 237 -15.91 -11.86 10.86
N ARG A 238 -15.92 -10.89 9.93
CA ARG A 238 -15.08 -10.95 8.73
C ARG A 238 -13.60 -10.90 9.09
N ALA A 239 -13.24 -10.10 10.10
CA ALA A 239 -11.88 -10.05 10.62
C ALA A 239 -11.40 -11.43 11.13
N GLU A 240 -12.22 -12.16 11.89
CA GLU A 240 -11.85 -13.51 12.33
C GLU A 240 -11.77 -14.49 11.15
N ARG A 241 -12.72 -14.42 10.22
CA ARG A 241 -12.71 -15.23 9.00
C ARG A 241 -11.43 -15.05 8.19
N TYR A 242 -10.93 -13.81 8.07
CA TYR A 242 -9.67 -13.52 7.38
C TYR A 242 -8.45 -14.04 8.12
N ARG A 243 -8.44 -14.01 9.45
CA ARG A 243 -7.39 -14.65 10.25
C ARG A 243 -7.37 -16.17 10.04
N GLU A 244 -8.53 -16.81 9.98
CA GLU A 244 -8.62 -18.25 9.67
C GLU A 244 -8.17 -18.55 8.24
N ARG A 245 -8.61 -17.77 7.24
CA ARG A 245 -8.14 -17.90 5.85
C ARG A 245 -6.62 -17.77 5.75
N ALA A 246 -6.01 -16.84 6.48
CA ALA A 246 -4.55 -16.68 6.50
C ALA A 246 -3.84 -17.89 7.12
N LYS A 247 -4.40 -18.51 8.18
CA LYS A 247 -3.87 -19.75 8.77
C LYS A 247 -3.95 -20.92 7.81
N GLU A 248 -5.03 -21.02 7.03
CA GLU A 248 -5.17 -22.03 5.97
C GLU A 248 -4.17 -21.79 4.85
N PHE A 249 -4.12 -20.57 4.33
CA PHE A 249 -3.19 -20.15 3.28
C PHE A 249 -1.74 -20.48 3.63
N ALA A 250 -1.32 -20.21 4.86
CA ALA A 250 0.05 -20.46 5.33
C ALA A 250 0.46 -21.95 5.25
N LYS A 251 -0.49 -22.89 5.38
CA LYS A 251 -0.22 -24.33 5.27
C LYS A 251 0.14 -24.74 3.85
N ASP A 252 -0.45 -24.07 2.86
CA ASP A 252 -0.20 -24.36 1.44
C ASP A 252 0.97 -23.54 0.92
N PHE A 253 1.05 -22.26 1.31
CA PHE A 253 2.05 -21.31 0.82
C PHE A 253 3.49 -21.70 1.17
N VAL A 254 3.71 -22.42 2.28
CA VAL A 254 5.05 -22.92 2.65
C VAL A 254 5.65 -23.82 1.56
N TYR A 255 4.82 -24.53 0.80
CA TYR A 255 5.27 -25.42 -0.28
C TYR A 255 5.61 -24.69 -1.57
N TRP A 256 5.43 -23.37 -1.64
CA TRP A 256 5.86 -22.56 -2.78
C TRP A 256 7.35 -22.24 -2.75
N PHE A 257 8.04 -22.58 -1.66
CA PHE A 257 9.46 -22.31 -1.48
C PHE A 257 10.24 -23.63 -1.41
N ASN A 258 11.42 -23.65 -2.03
CA ASN A 258 12.37 -24.73 -1.85
C ASN A 258 13.04 -24.62 -0.45
N PRO A 259 13.80 -25.65 -0.01
CA PRO A 259 14.48 -25.64 1.29
C PRO A 259 15.46 -24.46 1.50
N ASP A 260 15.96 -23.87 0.41
CA ASP A 260 16.85 -22.70 0.44
C ASP A 260 16.08 -21.37 0.48
N GLY A 261 14.74 -21.40 0.51
CA GLY A 261 13.87 -20.22 0.57
C GLY A 261 13.61 -19.55 -0.78
N MET A 262 14.04 -20.16 -1.88
CA MET A 262 13.76 -19.66 -3.23
C MET A 262 12.35 -20.09 -3.65
N LEU A 263 11.63 -19.19 -4.34
CA LEU A 263 10.36 -19.52 -4.94
C LEU A 263 10.56 -20.67 -5.94
N LEU A 264 9.78 -21.73 -5.81
CA LEU A 264 9.67 -22.75 -6.85
C LEU A 264 9.07 -22.05 -8.08
N GLU A 265 9.76 -22.07 -9.22
CA GLU A 265 9.20 -21.57 -10.48
C GLU A 265 7.85 -22.26 -10.70
N THR A 266 6.77 -21.52 -10.45
CA THR A 266 5.43 -22.06 -10.62
C THR A 266 5.15 -22.07 -12.11
N TYR A 267 5.12 -23.26 -12.69
CA TYR A 267 4.38 -23.49 -13.92
C TYR A 267 2.97 -22.97 -13.67
N SER A 268 2.57 -21.94 -14.42
CA SER A 268 1.18 -21.50 -14.50
C SER A 268 0.34 -22.72 -14.80
N VAL A 269 -0.48 -23.16 -13.83
CA VAL A 269 -1.47 -24.20 -14.06
C VAL A 269 -2.56 -23.53 -14.90
N GLY A 270 -2.54 -23.82 -16.20
CA GLY A 270 -3.54 -23.35 -17.17
C GLY A 270 -4.87 -24.08 -17.06
#